data_AF-A0A650BPK7-F1
#
_entry.id   AF-A0A650BPK7-F1
#
_cell.length_a   1.000
_cell.length_b   1.000
_cell.length_c   1.000
_cell.angle_alpha   90.00
_cell.angle_beta   90.00
_cell.angle_gamma   90.00
#
_symmetry.space_group_name_H-M   'P 1'
#
loop_
_entity.id
_entity.type
_entity.pdbx_description
1 polymer ?
#
loop_
_entity_poly.entity_id
_entity_poly.type
_entity_poly.pdbx_seq_one_letter_code
_entity_poly.pdbx_strand_id
1 'polypeptide(L)' 'GAAFWQQISGEHGLDSDGQYNGTSELQL' A
#
# COMPACT_ATOMS: atom_id res chain seq x y z
N GLY A 1 -8.63 -14.63 3.36
CA GLY A 1 -9.17 -13.29 3.07
C GLY A 1 -8.24 -12.22 3.59
N ALA A 2 -8.30 -11.91 4.88
CA ALA A 2 -7.55 -10.81 5.50
C ALA A 2 -6.01 -10.91 5.36
N ALA A 3 -5.41 -12.08 5.67
CA ALA A 3 -3.96 -12.27 5.58
C ALA A 3 -3.41 -12.14 4.14
N PHE A 4 -4.20 -12.53 3.12
CA PHE A 4 -3.82 -12.38 1.71
C PHE A 4 -3.74 -10.90 1.32
N TRP A 5 -4.78 -10.13 1.63
CA TRP A 5 -4.81 -8.70 1.32
C TRP A 5 -3.78 -7.89 2.13
N GLN A 6 -3.48 -8.29 3.37
CA GLN A 6 -2.43 -7.64 4.17
C GLN A 6 -1.04 -7.79 3.55
N GLN A 7 -0.71 -8.96 3.00
CA GLN A 7 0.58 -9.18 2.33
C GLN A 7 0.70 -8.30 1.07
N ILE A 8 -0.34 -8.26 0.25
CA ILE A 8 -0.38 -7.45 -0.97
C ILE A 8 -0.33 -5.95 -0.64
N SER A 9 -1.10 -5.50 0.35
CA SER A 9 -1.08 -4.10 0.79
C SER A 9 0.30 -3.66 1.27
N GLY A 10 0.95 -4.46 2.12
CA GLY A 10 2.30 -4.15 2.61
C GLY A 10 3.36 -4.10 1.51
N GLU A 11 3.29 -5.00 0.52
CA GLU A 11 4.21 -5.02 -0.62
C GLU A 11 4.03 -3.80 -1.54
N HIS A 12 2.80 -3.32 -1.71
CA HIS A 12 2.47 -2.15 -2.54
C HIS A 12 2.45 -0.82 -1.77
N GLY A 13 2.99 -0.78 -0.55
CA GLY A 13 3.08 0.45 0.23
C GLY A 13 1.74 1.01 0.69
N LEU A 14 0.70 0.16 0.71
CA LEU A 14 -0.59 0.46 1.31
C LEU A 14 -0.55 0.06 2.79
N ASP A 15 -0.93 0.97 3.66
CA ASP A 15 -1.09 0.65 5.07
C ASP A 15 -2.38 -0.14 5.35
N SER A 16 -2.63 -0.42 6.64
CA SER A 16 -3.79 -1.20 7.08
C SER A 16 -5.13 -0.50 6.83
N ASP A 17 -5.12 0.80 6.57
CA ASP A 17 -6.29 1.61 6.22
C ASP A 17 -6.42 1.76 4.69
N GLY A 18 -5.51 1.16 3.91
CA GLY A 18 -5.48 1.21 2.46
C GLY A 18 -4.87 2.50 1.90
N GLN A 19 -4.21 3.31 2.72
CA GLN A 19 -3.59 4.56 2.29
C GLN A 19 -2.20 4.25 1.72
N TYR A 20 -1.96 4.73 0.51
CA TYR A 20 -0.65 4.65 -0.13
C TYR A 20 0.30 5.66 0.50
N ASN A 21 1.33 5.16 1.18
CA ASN A 21 2.34 5.97 1.85
C ASN A 21 3.61 6.18 1.00
N GLY A 22 3.56 5.87 -0.31
CA GLY A 22 4.66 6.19 -1.21
C GLY A 22 4.84 7.69 -1.30
N THR A 23 6.08 8.17 -1.14
CA THR A 23 6.44 9.55 -1.44
C THR A 23 5.94 9.86 -2.84
N SER A 24 5.05 10.84 -2.98
CA SER A 24 4.60 11.30 -4.30
C SER A 24 5.79 11.98 -4.97
N GLU A 25 6.67 11.18 -5.56
CA GLU A 25 7.72 11.64 -6.46
C GLU A 25 7.00 12.00 -7.75
N LEU A 26 6.51 13.24 -7.82
CA LEU A 26 6.21 13.99 -9.04
C LEU A 26 6.08 13.10 -10.29
N GLN A 27 4.87 12.62 -10.58
CA GLN A 27 4.58 12.02 -11.88
C GLN A 27 4.51 13.16 -12.90
N LEU A 28 5.50 13.23 -13.79
CA LEU A 28 5.48 14.08 -14.99
C LEU A 28 4.47 13.55 -16.02
#